data_AF-A0A7Y2HC04-F1
#
_entry.id   AF-A0A7Y2HC04-F1
#
_cell.length_a   1.000
_cell.length_b   1.000
_cell.length_c   1.000
_cell.angle_alpha   90.00
_cell.angle_beta   90.00
_cell.angle_gamma   90.00
#
_symmetry.space_group_name_H-M   'P 1'
#
loop_
_entity.id
_entity.type
_entity.pdbx_description
1 polymer ?
#
loop_
_entity_poly.entity_id
_entity_poly.type
_entity_poly.pdbx_seq_one_letter_code
_entity_poly.pdbx_strand_id
1 'polypeptide(L)'
;FKEAMMYRTVSSDLSDLKDITYDCLVFFSPLGIKSLYDNFPDFKQNETRLAIYGKLTLKAVEEKGLYVNIMAPAPDVPSLSMALTNYLNKSNK
;
A
#
# COMPACT_ATOMS: atom_id res chain seq x y z
N PHE A 1 0.65 38.87 -9.79
CA PHE A 1 0.90 37.50 -10.30
C PHE A 1 0.04 36.52 -9.53
N LYS A 2 -0.60 35.56 -10.20
CA LYS A 2 -1.47 34.54 -9.58
C LYS A 2 -0.92 33.18 -9.97
N GLU A 3 -0.77 32.28 -9.01
CA GLU A 3 -0.27 30.92 -9.27
C GLU A 3 -1.24 30.15 -10.18
N ALA A 4 -0.68 29.45 -11.16
CA ALA A 4 -1.42 28.57 -12.07
C ALA A 4 -1.01 27.11 -11.80
N MET A 5 -1.99 26.24 -11.62
CA MET A 5 -1.76 24.82 -11.37
C MET A 5 -1.51 24.10 -12.70
N MET A 6 -0.27 23.66 -12.93
CA MET A 6 0.12 23.04 -14.22
C MET A 6 -0.28 21.56 -14.34
N TYR A 7 -0.34 20.84 -13.22
CA TYR A 7 -0.77 19.44 -13.17
C TYR A 7 -1.35 19.10 -11.79
N ARG A 8 -2.27 18.13 -11.76
CA ARG A 8 -2.91 17.64 -10.55
C ARG A 8 -2.87 16.11 -10.53
N THR A 9 -2.19 15.55 -9.54
CA THR A 9 -2.27 14.11 -9.26
C THR A 9 -3.64 13.83 -8.65
N VAL A 10 -4.44 13.02 -9.33
CA VAL A 10 -5.72 12.51 -8.84
C VAL A 10 -5.63 11.01 -8.67
N SER A 11 -6.38 10.48 -7.72
CA SER A 11 -6.54 9.05 -7.51
C SER A 11 -7.22 8.45 -8.75
N SER A 12 -6.70 7.32 -9.25
CA SER A 12 -7.38 6.57 -10.30
C SER A 12 -8.69 6.00 -9.77
N ASP A 13 -9.72 5.92 -10.59
CA ASP A 13 -10.96 5.21 -10.26
C ASP A 13 -10.72 3.70 -10.33
N LEU A 14 -10.93 3.02 -9.20
CA LEU A 14 -10.75 1.57 -9.03
C LEU A 14 -12.08 0.89 -8.69
N SER A 15 -13.22 1.53 -8.98
CA SER A 15 -14.56 1.01 -8.67
C SER A 15 -14.80 -0.39 -9.23
N ASP A 16 -14.24 -0.70 -10.40
CA ASP A 16 -14.36 -2.01 -11.07
C ASP A 16 -13.65 -3.15 -10.31
N LEU A 17 -12.79 -2.83 -9.33
CA LEU A 17 -12.04 -3.80 -8.53
C LEU A 17 -12.71 -4.11 -7.19
N LYS A 18 -13.87 -3.52 -6.88
CA LYS A 18 -14.58 -3.70 -5.58
C LYS A 18 -14.92 -5.14 -5.25
N ASP A 19 -15.20 -5.96 -6.26
CA ASP A 19 -15.63 -7.35 -6.09
C ASP A 19 -14.47 -8.35 -6.17
N ILE A 20 -13.21 -7.87 -6.30
CA ILE A 20 -12.03 -8.72 -6.36
C ILE A 20 -11.31 -8.65 -5.01
N THR A 21 -11.32 -9.77 -4.27
CA THR A 21 -10.57 -9.91 -3.03
C THR A 21 -9.10 -10.16 -3.36
N TYR A 22 -8.22 -9.30 -2.86
CA TYR A 22 -6.77 -9.46 -2.99
C TYR A 22 -6.16 -10.02 -1.71
N ASP A 23 -5.35 -11.06 -1.85
CA ASP A 23 -4.57 -11.61 -0.73
C ASP A 23 -3.43 -10.69 -0.30
N CYS A 24 -2.90 -9.88 -1.22
CA CYS A 24 -1.78 -8.97 -0.95
C CYS A 24 -1.92 -7.67 -1.74
N LEU A 25 -1.76 -6.53 -1.06
CA LEU A 25 -1.70 -5.20 -1.64
C LEU A 25 -0.31 -4.59 -1.42
N VAL A 26 0.23 -4.00 -2.46
CA VAL A 26 1.58 -3.43 -2.46
C VAL A 26 1.50 -1.90 -2.61
N PHE A 27 2.14 -1.16 -1.70
CA PHE A 27 2.19 0.30 -1.74
C PHE A 27 3.61 0.84 -1.71
N PHE A 28 3.91 1.72 -2.66
CA PHE A 28 5.21 2.40 -2.77
C PHE A 28 5.19 3.86 -2.28
N SER A 29 4.01 4.42 -2.02
CA SER A 29 3.87 5.82 -1.60
C SER A 29 2.65 6.02 -0.68
N PRO A 30 2.67 7.06 0.18
CA PRO A 30 1.52 7.46 0.99
C PRO A 30 0.28 7.80 0.14
N LEU A 31 0.48 8.31 -1.08
CA LEU A 31 -0.60 8.60 -2.01
C LEU A 31 -1.36 7.33 -2.42
N GLY A 32 -0.69 6.18 -2.48
CA GLY A 32 -1.36 4.90 -2.72
C GLY A 32 -2.35 4.53 -1.62
N ILE A 33 -2.00 4.79 -0.36
CA ILE A 33 -2.90 4.58 0.79
C ILE A 33 -4.08 5.55 0.75
N LYS A 34 -3.83 6.81 0.40
CA LYS A 34 -4.91 7.77 0.18
C LYS A 34 -5.85 7.31 -0.94
N SER A 35 -5.29 6.91 -2.07
CA SER A 35 -6.04 6.39 -3.22
C SER A 35 -6.86 5.15 -2.86
N LEU A 36 -6.35 4.27 -2.01
CA LEU A 36 -7.10 3.11 -1.49
C LEU A 36 -8.39 3.57 -0.81
N TYR A 37 -8.32 4.52 0.12
CA TYR A 37 -9.51 5.00 0.84
C TYR A 37 -10.40 5.93 0.01
N ASP A 38 -9.84 6.65 -0.97
CA ASP A 38 -10.65 7.43 -1.91
C ASP A 38 -11.55 6.51 -2.76
N ASN A 39 -11.06 5.32 -3.14
CA ASN A 39 -11.80 4.33 -3.93
C ASN A 39 -12.63 3.34 -3.10
N PHE A 40 -12.12 3.00 -1.92
CA PHE A 40 -12.71 2.04 -0.99
C PHE A 40 -12.79 2.67 0.41
N PRO A 41 -13.73 3.62 0.64
CA PRO A 41 -13.82 4.34 1.92
C PRO A 41 -13.99 3.43 3.14
N ASP A 42 -14.68 2.31 2.95
CA ASP A 42 -14.95 1.30 3.98
C ASP A 42 -13.94 0.14 3.97
N PHE A 43 -12.76 0.33 3.36
CA PHE A 43 -11.73 -0.70 3.30
C PHE A 43 -11.40 -1.23 4.70
N LYS A 44 -11.41 -2.56 4.83
CA LYS A 44 -10.96 -3.28 6.02
C LYS A 44 -9.89 -4.26 5.60
N GLN A 45 -8.79 -4.28 6.35
CA GLN A 45 -7.65 -5.14 6.03
C GLN A 45 -8.00 -6.63 6.07
N ASN A 46 -8.71 -7.10 7.10
CA ASN A 46 -9.08 -8.50 7.27
C ASN A 46 -7.88 -9.45 7.07
N GLU A 47 -7.94 -10.33 6.07
CA GLU A 47 -6.84 -11.25 5.74
C GLU A 47 -5.88 -10.70 4.68
N THR A 48 -6.17 -9.53 4.09
CA THR A 48 -5.30 -8.91 3.08
C THR A 48 -3.96 -8.52 3.70
N ARG A 49 -2.88 -8.98 3.06
CA ARG A 49 -1.51 -8.65 3.44
C ARG A 49 -1.10 -7.31 2.86
N LEU A 50 -0.53 -6.43 3.67
CA LEU A 50 0.00 -5.16 3.20
C LEU A 50 1.53 -5.23 3.07
N ALA A 51 2.00 -5.00 1.85
CA ALA A 51 3.40 -4.91 1.49
C ALA A 51 3.78 -3.45 1.22
N ILE A 52 4.63 -2.90 2.07
CA ILE A 52 4.91 -1.46 2.11
C ILE A 52 6.36 -1.19 1.79
N TYR A 53 6.58 -0.21 0.92
CA TYR A 53 7.89 0.33 0.63
C TYR A 53 8.07 1.74 1.22
N GLY A 54 9.04 1.89 2.13
CA GLY A 54 9.49 3.16 2.69
C GLY A 54 8.77 3.60 3.97
N LYS A 55 9.49 4.36 4.81
CA LYS A 55 9.00 4.81 6.13
C LYS A 55 7.82 5.77 6.07
N LEU A 56 7.72 6.59 5.02
CA LEU A 56 6.60 7.52 4.85
C LEU A 56 5.30 6.76 4.59
N THR A 57 5.36 5.74 3.73
CA THR A 57 4.21 4.88 3.43
C THR A 57 3.80 4.08 4.65
N LEU A 58 4.76 3.57 5.43
CA LEU A 58 4.50 2.89 6.71
C LEU A 58 3.66 3.77 7.65
N LYS A 59 4.07 5.03 7.86
CA LYS A 59 3.31 5.97 8.70
C LYS A 59 1.88 6.17 8.20
N ALA A 60 1.68 6.33 6.90
CA ALA A 60 0.35 6.51 6.33
C ALA A 60 -0.56 5.28 6.54
N VAL A 61 0.01 4.07 6.60
CA VAL A 61 -0.71 2.83 6.92
C VAL A 61 -1.07 2.82 8.41
N GLU A 62 -0.12 3.11 9.29
CA GLU A 62 -0.32 3.15 10.75
C GLU A 62 -1.36 4.20 11.16
N GLU A 63 -1.35 5.39 10.54
CA GLU A 63 -2.32 6.46 10.77
C GLU A 63 -3.76 6.06 10.40
N LYS A 64 -3.91 5.07 9.51
CA LYS A 64 -5.21 4.49 9.13
C LYS A 64 -5.60 3.29 9.98
N GLY A 65 -4.83 2.96 11.03
CA GLY A 65 -5.09 1.82 11.90
C GLY A 65 -4.85 0.46 11.23
N LEU A 66 -4.15 0.45 10.09
CA LEU A 66 -3.78 -0.75 9.36
C LEU A 66 -2.42 -1.28 9.88
N TYR A 67 -2.15 -2.56 9.68
CA TYR A 67 -0.89 -3.19 10.08
C TYR A 67 -0.11 -3.66 8.85
N VAL A 68 1.22 -3.54 8.93
CA VAL A 68 2.11 -3.94 7.83
C VAL A 68 2.55 -5.38 7.99
N ASN A 69 2.39 -6.18 6.93
CA ASN A 69 2.81 -7.58 6.91
C ASN A 69 4.22 -7.74 6.32
N ILE A 70 4.52 -6.98 5.28
CA ILE A 70 5.76 -7.07 4.52
C ILE A 70 6.32 -5.65 4.40
N MET A 71 7.53 -5.43 4.89
CA MET A 71 8.16 -4.11 4.90
C MET A 71 9.48 -4.15 4.12
N ALA A 72 9.68 -3.15 3.28
CA ALA A 72 10.95 -2.85 2.63
C ALA A 72 11.16 -1.33 2.56
N PRO A 73 12.40 -0.84 2.40
CA PRO A 73 13.64 -1.57 2.66
C PRO A 73 13.83 -1.81 4.17
N ALA A 74 14.48 -2.91 4.51
CA ALA A 74 14.98 -3.25 5.86
C ALA A 74 16.45 -3.72 5.75
N PRO A 75 17.24 -3.77 6.85
CA PRO A 75 18.67 -4.09 6.78
C PRO A 75 19.01 -5.34 5.96
N ASP A 76 18.24 -6.42 6.13
CA ASP A 76 18.44 -7.69 5.42
C ASP A 76 17.55 -7.84 4.16
N VAL A 77 16.73 -6.83 3.86
CA VAL A 77 15.71 -6.87 2.82
C VAL A 77 15.70 -5.54 2.05
N PRO A 78 16.62 -5.32 1.10
CA PRO A 78 16.77 -4.05 0.41
C PRO A 78 15.66 -3.77 -0.61
N SER A 79 14.96 -4.81 -1.08
CA SER A 79 13.92 -4.69 -2.11
C SER A 79 12.62 -5.36 -1.70
N LEU A 80 11.52 -4.84 -2.24
CA LEU A 80 10.20 -5.41 -1.97
C LEU A 80 10.05 -6.82 -2.57
N SER A 81 10.67 -7.11 -3.72
CA SER A 81 10.67 -8.46 -4.29
C SER A 81 11.32 -9.46 -3.34
N MET A 82 12.45 -9.10 -2.72
CA MET A 82 13.09 -9.94 -1.70
C MET A 82 12.22 -10.08 -0.45
N ALA A 83 11.53 -9.01 -0.03
CA ALA A 83 10.60 -9.03 1.09
C ALA A 83 9.45 -10.01 0.86
N LEU A 84 8.87 -9.98 -0.34
CA LEU A 84 7.79 -10.87 -0.76
C LEU A 84 8.27 -12.33 -0.81
N THR A 85 9.40 -12.62 -1.44
CA THR A 85 9.98 -13.97 -1.47
C THR A 85 10.20 -14.52 -0.06
N ASN A 86 10.79 -13.72 0.83
CA ASN A 86 11.02 -14.10 2.22
C ASN A 86 9.72 -14.36 2.99
N TYR A 87 8.69 -13.55 2.75
CA TYR A 87 7.39 -13.71 3.37
C TYR A 87 6.69 -15.00 2.92
N LEU A 88 6.67 -15.26 1.61
CA LEU A 88 6.07 -16.46 1.02
C LEU A 88 6.76 -17.74 1.52
N ASN A 89 8.10 -17.76 1.56
CA ASN A 89 8.88 -18.89 2.07
C ASN A 89 8.65 -19.19 3.56
N LYS A 90 8.26 -18.19 4.35
CA LYS A 90 7.93 -18.37 5.77
C LYS A 90 6.48 -18.81 5.97
N SER A 91 5.57 -18.30 5.15
CA SER A 91 4.12 -18.51 5.31
C SER A 91 3.62 -19.82 4.72
N ASN A 92 4.28 -20.34 3.67
CA ASN A 92 3.90 -21.57 2.97
C ASN A 92 4.73 -22.79 3.38
N LYS A 93 5.22 -22.82 4.63
CA LYS A 93 5.92 -23.97 5.20
C LYS A 93 4.96 -25.02 5.74
#